data_AF-A0A3C1CHZ7-F1
#
_entry.id   AF-A0A3C1CHZ7-F1
#
_cell.length_a   1.000
_cell.length_b   1.000
_cell.length_c   1.000
_cell.angle_alpha   90.00
_cell.angle_beta   90.00
_cell.angle_gamma   90.00
#
_symmetry.space_group_name_H-M   'P 1'
#
loop_
_entity.id
_entity.type
_entity.pdbx_description
1 polymer ?
#
loop_
_entity_poly.entity_id
_entity_poly.type
_entity_poly.pdbx_seq_one_letter_code
_entity_poly.pdbx_strand_id
1 'polypeptide(L)'
;IFEPVWNRRYVDNVQITVAEDLGVEHRGGFYEHAGALRDIVQNHVMQVLALTLMEPPVVADAQGIRDEKVKLLRAVMIPDVDAVPSIAVRGQYSAGNIGGQAVVGYRQEDAVDPRSTTETYVAMKLAVENWRWAGVPVYVRTGKRLPKRATDVTLEFHRVPHLAFGARQARELRPNSIVMRIQPDEGVCLSFGAKVPGEEFRLRSVGMNFSYSQSFGGVTADAYERLLHDVMIGDPTLFIRTDEVERAWMIVDPLLKSWSEEESPLSFYPGGSWGPHEADLLLARDLRQWRDP
;
A
#
# COMPACT_ATOMS: atom_id res chain seq x y z
N ILE A 1 -14.94 17.87 5.61
CA ILE A 1 -14.02 18.37 4.55
C ILE A 1 -13.61 17.30 3.55
N PHE A 2 -13.29 16.06 3.97
CA PHE A 2 -12.71 15.06 3.06
C PHE A 2 -13.72 14.20 2.31
N GLU A 3 -14.87 13.85 2.90
CA GLU A 3 -15.89 13.00 2.24
C GLU A 3 -16.24 13.46 0.81
N PRO A 4 -16.48 14.77 0.53
CA PRO A 4 -16.87 15.21 -0.81
C PRO A 4 -15.78 15.01 -1.88
N VAL A 5 -14.51 14.93 -1.48
CA VAL A 5 -13.35 14.72 -2.38
C VAL A 5 -12.86 13.27 -2.39
N TRP A 6 -13.49 12.38 -1.63
CA TRP A 6 -13.08 10.99 -1.47
C TRP A 6 -13.77 10.08 -2.51
N ASN A 7 -13.54 10.37 -3.79
CA ASN A 7 -14.15 9.64 -4.90
C ASN A 7 -13.39 9.91 -6.23
N ARG A 8 -13.73 9.12 -7.25
CA ARG A 8 -13.14 9.15 -8.60
C ARG A 8 -13.17 10.49 -9.33
N ARG A 9 -14.04 11.43 -8.94
CA ARG A 9 -14.07 12.77 -9.54
C ARG A 9 -12.82 13.57 -9.18
N TYR A 10 -12.26 13.32 -7.99
CA TYR A 10 -11.16 14.10 -7.44
C TYR A 10 -9.89 13.27 -7.32
N VAL A 11 -10.00 11.99 -6.95
CA VAL A 11 -8.86 11.08 -6.78
C VAL A 11 -8.45 10.51 -8.14
N ASP A 12 -7.17 10.64 -8.46
CA ASP A 12 -6.54 10.05 -9.65
C ASP A 12 -6.09 8.62 -9.40
N ASN A 13 -5.40 8.39 -8.28
CA ASN A 13 -4.95 7.06 -7.89
C ASN A 13 -4.85 6.92 -6.37
N VAL A 14 -4.90 5.68 -5.90
CA VAL A 14 -4.64 5.31 -4.51
C VAL A 14 -3.39 4.44 -4.47
N GLN A 15 -2.50 4.70 -3.53
CA GLN A 15 -1.28 3.92 -3.32
C GLN A 15 -1.25 3.40 -1.88
N ILE A 16 -1.09 2.09 -1.71
CA ILE A 16 -0.92 1.45 -0.41
C ILE A 16 0.51 0.89 -0.37
N THR A 17 1.33 1.41 0.54
CA THR A 17 2.70 0.93 0.75
C THR A 17 2.77 0.21 2.09
N VAL A 18 3.30 -1.02 2.11
CA VAL A 18 3.66 -1.77 3.31
C VAL A 18 5.11 -2.26 3.19
N ALA A 19 6.04 -1.41 3.60
CA ALA A 19 7.47 -1.62 3.50
C ALA A 19 8.09 -2.03 4.84
N GLU A 20 9.01 -2.98 4.78
CA GLU A 20 9.84 -3.42 5.90
C GLU A 20 11.32 -3.33 5.51
N ASP A 21 12.14 -2.78 6.39
CA ASP A 21 13.60 -2.75 6.27
C ASP A 21 14.27 -4.05 6.71
N LEU A 22 13.59 -4.84 7.54
CA LEU A 22 14.02 -6.16 7.98
C LEU A 22 13.92 -7.21 6.86
N GLY A 23 14.72 -8.27 6.98
CA GLY A 23 14.63 -9.46 6.13
C GLY A 23 13.60 -10.45 6.66
N VAL A 24 13.76 -11.73 6.30
CA VAL A 24 12.96 -12.82 6.88
C VAL A 24 13.43 -13.25 8.26
N GLU A 25 14.61 -12.78 8.69
CA GLU A 25 15.20 -13.05 9.99
C GLU A 25 15.17 -14.56 10.31
N HIS A 26 14.70 -14.96 11.49
CA HIS A 26 14.59 -16.37 11.89
C HIS A 26 13.36 -17.10 11.31
N ARG A 27 12.56 -16.44 10.46
CA ARG A 27 11.31 -16.99 9.91
C ARG A 27 11.47 -17.56 8.50
N GLY A 28 12.69 -17.79 8.02
CA GLY A 28 12.98 -18.29 6.66
C GLY A 28 12.10 -19.49 6.24
N GLY A 29 12.06 -20.53 7.07
CA GLY A 29 11.27 -21.74 6.77
C GLY A 29 9.75 -21.53 6.73
N PHE A 30 9.21 -20.62 7.55
CA PHE A 30 7.80 -20.22 7.44
C PHE A 30 7.57 -19.40 6.16
N TYR A 31 8.44 -18.42 5.93
CA TYR A 31 8.28 -17.46 4.86
C TYR A 31 8.38 -18.11 3.48
N GLU A 32 9.18 -19.17 3.33
CA GLU A 32 9.26 -20.00 2.11
C GLU A 32 7.91 -20.54 1.63
N HIS A 33 6.97 -20.77 2.54
CA HIS A 33 5.64 -21.28 2.19
C HIS A 33 4.60 -20.16 2.05
N ALA A 34 4.83 -19.03 2.74
CA ALA A 34 3.92 -17.90 2.75
C ALA A 34 4.15 -16.98 1.55
N GLY A 35 5.36 -16.44 1.43
CA GLY A 35 5.70 -15.31 0.57
C GLY A 35 5.02 -14.01 0.99
N ALA A 36 5.42 -12.89 0.37
CA ALA A 36 4.84 -11.57 0.69
C ALA A 36 3.34 -11.50 0.36
N LEU A 37 2.86 -12.27 -0.63
CA LEU A 37 1.46 -12.24 -1.04
C LEU A 37 0.54 -12.80 0.07
N ARG A 38 0.92 -13.90 0.72
CA ARG A 38 0.12 -14.48 1.81
C ARG A 38 0.38 -13.82 3.16
N ASP A 39 1.62 -13.41 3.44
CA ASP A 39 2.00 -12.85 4.74
C ASP A 39 1.41 -11.45 4.95
N ILE A 40 1.36 -10.62 3.89
CA ILE A 40 0.97 -9.20 4.00
C ILE A 40 -0.23 -8.82 3.11
N VAL A 41 -0.27 -9.27 1.85
CA VAL A 41 -1.28 -8.77 0.91
C VAL A 41 -2.66 -9.35 1.24
N GLN A 42 -2.76 -10.66 1.41
CA GLN A 42 -4.04 -11.37 1.62
C GLN A 42 -4.79 -10.86 2.86
N ASN A 43 -4.08 -10.44 3.90
CA ASN A 43 -4.66 -9.99 5.17
C ASN A 43 -4.59 -8.47 5.33
N HIS A 44 -3.43 -7.91 5.67
CA HIS A 44 -3.23 -6.54 6.12
C HIS A 44 -3.56 -5.53 5.02
N VAL A 45 -3.07 -5.75 3.80
CA VAL A 45 -3.38 -4.85 2.67
C VAL A 45 -4.87 -4.85 2.35
N MET A 46 -5.52 -6.03 2.30
CA MET A 46 -6.96 -6.09 2.01
C MET A 46 -7.79 -5.38 3.08
N GLN A 47 -7.37 -5.43 4.36
CA GLN A 47 -8.02 -4.69 5.43
C GLN A 47 -7.84 -3.18 5.29
N VAL A 48 -6.62 -2.72 5.01
CA VAL A 48 -6.32 -1.29 4.78
C VAL A 48 -7.09 -0.77 3.55
N LEU A 49 -7.11 -1.54 2.47
CA LEU A 49 -7.89 -1.26 1.26
C LEU A 49 -9.37 -1.10 1.59
N ALA A 50 -9.96 -2.07 2.30
CA ALA A 50 -11.38 -2.05 2.65
C ALA A 50 -11.74 -0.84 3.51
N LEU A 51 -10.98 -0.56 4.56
CA LEU A 51 -11.22 0.60 5.45
C LEU A 51 -11.05 1.94 4.73
N THR A 52 -10.12 2.02 3.78
CA THR A 52 -9.84 3.26 3.04
C THR A 52 -10.94 3.57 2.01
N LEU A 53 -11.47 2.53 1.35
CA LEU A 53 -12.29 2.68 0.15
C LEU A 53 -13.76 2.25 0.33
N MET A 54 -14.15 1.75 1.49
CA MET A 54 -15.56 1.43 1.78
C MET A 54 -16.47 2.67 1.71
N GLU A 55 -17.78 2.43 1.56
CA GLU A 55 -18.75 3.51 1.71
C GLU A 55 -18.91 3.88 3.21
N PRO A 56 -19.37 5.10 3.52
CA PRO A 56 -19.75 5.44 4.89
C PRO A 56 -20.81 4.46 5.40
N PRO A 57 -20.60 3.81 6.55
CA PRO A 57 -21.60 2.92 7.10
C PRO A 57 -22.81 3.70 7.59
N VAL A 58 -24.00 3.10 7.52
CA VAL A 58 -25.25 3.70 8.01
C VAL A 58 -25.17 3.94 9.53
N VAL A 59 -24.52 3.02 10.24
CA VAL A 59 -24.27 3.08 11.67
C VAL A 59 -22.84 2.64 11.94
N ALA A 60 -22.15 3.31 12.85
CA ALA A 60 -20.77 2.98 13.22
C ALA A 60 -20.70 1.86 14.28
N ASP A 61 -21.45 0.78 14.05
CA ASP A 61 -21.36 -0.45 14.83
C ASP A 61 -20.54 -1.52 14.09
N ALA A 62 -20.21 -2.59 14.80
CA ALA A 62 -19.36 -3.65 14.26
C ALA A 62 -19.92 -4.28 12.99
N GLN A 63 -21.24 -4.42 12.88
CA GLN A 63 -21.88 -5.02 11.72
C GLN A 63 -21.86 -4.06 10.53
N GLY A 64 -22.24 -2.80 10.72
CA GLY A 64 -22.24 -1.78 9.68
C GLY A 64 -20.87 -1.54 9.07
N ILE A 65 -19.82 -1.50 9.89
CA ILE A 65 -18.43 -1.36 9.41
C ILE A 65 -18.01 -2.60 8.60
N ARG A 66 -18.27 -3.80 9.12
CA ARG A 66 -17.87 -5.05 8.44
C ARG A 66 -18.65 -5.27 7.14
N ASP A 67 -19.91 -4.90 7.09
CA ASP A 67 -20.73 -4.99 5.88
C ASP A 67 -20.20 -4.08 4.77
N GLU A 68 -19.79 -2.84 5.09
CA GLU A 68 -19.20 -1.94 4.10
C GLU A 68 -17.79 -2.37 3.66
N LYS A 69 -16.98 -2.96 4.55
CA LYS A 69 -15.70 -3.59 4.19
C LYS A 69 -15.90 -4.73 3.19
N VAL A 70 -16.82 -5.67 3.46
CA VAL A 70 -17.12 -6.79 2.55
C VAL A 70 -17.68 -6.29 1.23
N LYS A 71 -18.58 -5.31 1.25
CA LYS A 71 -19.14 -4.70 0.04
C LYS A 71 -18.05 -4.09 -0.84
N LEU A 72 -17.05 -3.43 -0.25
CA LEU A 72 -15.88 -2.95 -0.97
C LEU A 72 -15.07 -4.11 -1.57
N LEU A 73 -14.71 -5.13 -0.80
CA LEU A 73 -13.93 -6.27 -1.30
C LEU A 73 -14.67 -7.04 -2.42
N ARG A 74 -16.00 -7.08 -2.39
CA ARG A 74 -16.82 -7.65 -3.48
C ARG A 74 -16.72 -6.84 -4.77
N ALA A 75 -16.48 -5.53 -4.68
CA ALA A 75 -16.28 -4.66 -5.84
C ALA A 75 -14.84 -4.69 -6.37
N VAL A 76 -13.88 -5.29 -5.66
CA VAL A 76 -12.54 -5.52 -6.20
C VAL A 76 -12.64 -6.57 -7.31
N MET A 77 -12.15 -6.21 -8.50
CA MET A 77 -12.09 -7.11 -9.64
C MET A 77 -11.13 -8.26 -9.36
N ILE A 78 -11.61 -9.49 -9.58
CA ILE A 78 -10.75 -10.68 -9.53
C ILE A 78 -10.00 -10.73 -10.87
N PRO A 79 -8.67 -10.74 -10.86
CA PRO A 79 -7.91 -10.80 -12.09
C PRO A 79 -7.99 -12.18 -12.73
N ASP A 80 -8.04 -12.21 -14.07
CA ASP A 80 -7.78 -13.42 -14.82
C ASP A 80 -6.29 -13.81 -14.66
N VAL A 81 -6.01 -15.11 -14.58
CA VAL A 81 -4.65 -15.64 -14.39
C VAL A 81 -3.70 -15.11 -15.48
N ASP A 82 -4.15 -15.12 -16.74
CA ASP A 82 -3.37 -14.65 -17.89
C ASP A 82 -3.09 -13.13 -17.87
N ALA A 83 -3.90 -12.36 -17.14
CA ALA A 83 -3.72 -10.92 -17.02
C ALA A 83 -2.68 -10.55 -15.93
N VAL A 84 -2.37 -11.46 -15.00
CA VAL A 84 -1.47 -11.22 -13.86
C VAL A 84 -0.13 -10.58 -14.26
N PRO A 85 0.58 -11.04 -15.31
CA PRO A 85 1.86 -10.43 -15.71
C PRO A 85 1.76 -8.94 -16.11
N SER A 86 0.57 -8.46 -16.45
CA SER A 86 0.33 -7.06 -16.83
C SER A 86 -0.02 -6.15 -15.65
N ILE A 87 -0.50 -6.73 -14.54
CA ILE A 87 -1.03 -5.99 -13.39
C ILE A 87 -0.26 -6.21 -12.09
N ALA A 88 0.61 -7.23 -12.02
CA ALA A 88 1.34 -7.56 -10.82
C ALA A 88 2.79 -7.93 -11.13
N VAL A 89 3.66 -7.63 -10.17
CA VAL A 89 5.10 -7.90 -10.19
C VAL A 89 5.43 -8.58 -8.88
N ARG A 90 6.12 -9.72 -8.97
CA ARG A 90 6.75 -10.35 -7.80
C ARG A 90 8.26 -10.14 -7.85
N GLY A 91 8.85 -9.92 -6.69
CA GLY A 91 10.28 -9.72 -6.56
C GLY A 91 10.89 -10.48 -5.39
N GLN A 92 12.21 -10.68 -5.44
CA GLN A 92 13.00 -11.29 -4.38
C GLN A 92 14.24 -10.45 -4.09
N TYR A 93 14.51 -10.12 -2.82
CA TYR A 93 15.66 -9.28 -2.49
C TYR A 93 16.98 -10.04 -2.71
N SER A 94 17.93 -9.37 -3.34
CA SER A 94 19.33 -9.78 -3.43
C SER A 94 20.16 -9.09 -2.35
N ALA A 95 21.44 -9.46 -2.26
CA ALA A 95 22.38 -8.75 -1.39
C ALA A 95 22.38 -7.25 -1.71
N GLY A 96 22.60 -6.43 -0.68
CA GLY A 96 22.49 -4.99 -0.78
C GLY A 96 23.03 -4.25 0.44
N ASN A 97 22.57 -3.01 0.65
CA ASN A 97 22.98 -2.18 1.75
C ASN A 97 21.81 -1.36 2.29
N ILE A 98 21.54 -1.46 3.60
CA ILE A 98 20.51 -0.71 4.30
C ILE A 98 21.18 0.07 5.43
N GLY A 99 21.06 1.41 5.41
CA GLY A 99 21.62 2.25 6.48
C GLY A 99 23.14 2.13 6.66
N GLY A 100 23.89 1.77 5.62
CA GLY A 100 25.34 1.55 5.68
C GLY A 100 25.74 0.11 6.01
N GLN A 101 24.79 -0.76 6.36
CA GLN A 101 25.05 -2.16 6.69
C GLN A 101 24.79 -3.07 5.49
N ALA A 102 25.75 -3.96 5.20
CA ALA A 102 25.58 -4.98 4.17
C ALA A 102 24.52 -6.01 4.61
N VAL A 103 23.61 -6.35 3.71
CA VAL A 103 22.56 -7.35 3.93
C VAL A 103 22.67 -8.46 2.88
N VAL A 104 22.36 -9.68 3.28
CA VAL A 104 22.38 -10.87 2.40
C VAL A 104 21.13 -10.93 1.53
N GLY A 105 21.20 -11.69 0.43
CA GLY A 105 20.04 -11.99 -0.40
C GLY A 105 19.16 -13.07 0.21
N TYR A 106 17.89 -13.15 -0.20
CA TYR A 106 16.91 -14.07 0.40
C TYR A 106 17.36 -15.54 0.34
N ARG A 107 17.90 -15.98 -0.80
CA ARG A 107 18.46 -17.33 -1.03
C ARG A 107 19.69 -17.67 -0.18
N GLN A 108 20.22 -16.71 0.57
CA GLN A 108 21.36 -16.86 1.47
C GLN A 108 20.94 -16.78 2.95
N GLU A 109 19.66 -16.53 3.23
CA GLU A 109 19.12 -16.50 4.58
C GLU A 109 19.02 -17.93 5.14
N ASP A 110 19.02 -18.04 6.46
CA ASP A 110 18.89 -19.33 7.14
C ASP A 110 17.51 -19.96 6.86
N ALA A 111 17.50 -21.28 6.70
CA ALA A 111 16.31 -22.07 6.39
C ALA A 111 15.54 -21.64 5.11
N VAL A 112 16.24 -21.14 4.08
CA VAL A 112 15.69 -20.82 2.74
C VAL A 112 16.35 -21.67 1.66
N ASP A 113 15.60 -22.16 0.67
CA ASP A 113 16.17 -22.89 -0.47
C ASP A 113 17.04 -21.94 -1.33
N PRO A 114 18.32 -22.27 -1.62
CA PRO A 114 19.17 -21.49 -2.52
C PRO A 114 18.61 -21.29 -3.94
N ARG A 115 17.60 -22.08 -4.34
CA ARG A 115 16.88 -21.98 -5.62
C ARG A 115 15.47 -21.43 -5.48
N SER A 116 15.09 -20.96 -4.30
CA SER A 116 13.74 -20.48 -4.01
C SER A 116 13.25 -19.43 -5.02
N THR A 117 11.99 -19.58 -5.41
CA THR A 117 11.25 -18.61 -6.23
C THR A 117 10.23 -17.81 -5.42
N THR A 118 10.24 -17.95 -4.09
CA THR A 118 9.32 -17.26 -3.18
C THR A 118 9.52 -15.76 -3.25
N GLU A 119 8.43 -15.02 -3.38
CA GLU A 119 8.47 -13.57 -3.45
C GLU A 119 8.64 -12.94 -2.06
N THR A 120 9.58 -12.00 -1.96
CA THR A 120 9.76 -11.13 -0.80
C THR A 120 9.24 -9.71 -1.05
N TYR A 121 8.72 -9.48 -2.25
CA TYR A 121 8.13 -8.22 -2.70
C TYR A 121 6.96 -8.51 -3.64
N VAL A 122 5.89 -7.73 -3.51
CA VAL A 122 4.77 -7.70 -4.43
C VAL A 122 4.42 -6.25 -4.74
N ALA A 123 4.30 -5.92 -6.03
CA ALA A 123 3.57 -4.74 -6.48
C ALA A 123 2.39 -5.18 -7.35
N MET A 124 1.22 -4.56 -7.17
CA MET A 124 0.04 -4.90 -7.97
C MET A 124 -0.89 -3.70 -8.18
N LYS A 125 -1.62 -3.73 -9.30
CA LYS A 125 -2.69 -2.80 -9.64
C LYS A 125 -4.03 -3.52 -9.46
N LEU A 126 -4.87 -2.96 -8.60
CA LEU A 126 -6.24 -3.39 -8.34
C LEU A 126 -7.23 -2.39 -8.94
N ALA A 127 -8.38 -2.90 -9.35
CA ALA A 127 -9.53 -2.11 -9.78
C ALA A 127 -10.72 -2.36 -8.84
N VAL A 128 -11.37 -1.28 -8.41
CA VAL A 128 -12.58 -1.33 -7.58
C VAL A 128 -13.76 -0.83 -8.42
N GLU A 129 -14.58 -1.76 -8.89
CA GLU A 129 -15.71 -1.48 -9.78
C GLU A 129 -16.98 -1.19 -8.99
N ASN A 130 -17.03 0.01 -8.43
CA ASN A 130 -18.24 0.59 -7.83
C ASN A 130 -18.42 2.07 -8.23
N TRP A 131 -19.54 2.67 -7.86
CA TRP A 131 -19.86 4.06 -8.24
C TRP A 131 -18.81 5.09 -7.80
N ARG A 132 -18.18 4.87 -6.64
CA ARG A 132 -17.23 5.80 -6.03
C ARG A 132 -15.84 5.70 -6.65
N TRP A 133 -15.39 4.50 -7.03
CA TRP A 133 -13.99 4.21 -7.39
C TRP A 133 -13.78 3.69 -8.81
N ALA A 134 -14.82 3.42 -9.59
CA ALA A 134 -14.68 2.97 -10.97
C ALA A 134 -13.73 3.88 -11.77
N GLY A 135 -12.72 3.27 -12.38
CA GLY A 135 -11.66 3.96 -13.15
C GLY A 135 -10.50 4.53 -12.31
N VAL A 136 -10.54 4.48 -10.98
CA VAL A 136 -9.42 4.87 -10.11
C VAL A 136 -8.59 3.62 -9.81
N PRO A 137 -7.34 3.53 -10.31
CA PRO A 137 -6.48 2.41 -9.97
C PRO A 137 -5.98 2.50 -8.53
N VAL A 138 -5.92 1.33 -7.89
CA VAL A 138 -5.29 1.18 -6.58
C VAL A 138 -3.99 0.41 -6.77
N TYR A 139 -2.87 1.07 -6.51
CA TYR A 139 -1.56 0.44 -6.54
C TYR A 139 -1.19 0.00 -5.13
N VAL A 140 -0.76 -1.24 -5.00
CA VAL A 140 -0.25 -1.81 -3.76
C VAL A 140 1.20 -2.15 -3.98
N ARG A 141 2.07 -1.80 -3.03
CA ARG A 141 3.41 -2.39 -2.93
C ARG A 141 3.70 -2.84 -1.52
N THR A 142 4.33 -3.99 -1.39
CA THR A 142 4.87 -4.49 -0.15
C THR A 142 6.16 -5.24 -0.37
N GLY A 143 7.06 -5.20 0.61
CA GLY A 143 8.22 -6.07 0.59
C GLY A 143 9.15 -5.88 1.77
N LYS A 144 10.08 -6.84 1.86
CA LYS A 144 11.16 -6.89 2.85
C LYS A 144 12.45 -6.31 2.30
N ARG A 145 13.39 -5.95 3.17
CA ARG A 145 14.66 -5.30 2.82
C ARG A 145 14.48 -4.04 1.96
N LEU A 146 13.39 -3.29 2.18
CA LEU A 146 13.19 -1.97 1.60
C LEU A 146 13.99 -0.90 2.38
N PRO A 147 14.10 0.35 1.91
CA PRO A 147 15.02 1.32 2.51
C PRO A 147 14.67 1.72 3.94
N LYS A 148 13.39 1.58 4.32
CA LYS A 148 12.86 1.87 5.65
C LYS A 148 11.53 1.18 5.89
N ARG A 149 11.17 0.98 7.16
CA ARG A 149 9.82 0.57 7.55
C ARG A 149 8.80 1.70 7.30
N ALA A 150 7.71 1.38 6.60
CA ALA A 150 6.60 2.30 6.36
C ALA A 150 5.31 1.55 6.05
N THR A 151 4.18 2.01 6.56
CA THR A 151 2.84 1.59 6.20
C THR A 151 2.03 2.85 6.04
N ASP A 152 1.64 3.16 4.80
CA ASP A 152 0.88 4.35 4.49
C ASP A 152 -0.07 4.14 3.32
N VAL A 153 -1.10 4.98 3.30
CA VAL A 153 -2.06 5.06 2.21
C VAL A 153 -2.04 6.48 1.67
N THR A 154 -1.75 6.61 0.38
CA THR A 154 -1.76 7.88 -0.33
C THR A 154 -2.93 7.94 -1.29
N LEU A 155 -3.77 8.97 -1.17
CA LEU A 155 -4.73 9.35 -2.17
C LEU A 155 -4.17 10.54 -2.93
N GLU A 156 -3.80 10.33 -4.20
CA GLU A 156 -3.34 11.40 -5.08
C GLU A 156 -4.53 11.97 -5.86
N PHE A 157 -4.68 13.29 -5.87
CA PHE A 157 -5.75 13.96 -6.58
C PHE A 157 -5.39 14.23 -8.04
N HIS A 158 -6.40 14.35 -8.90
CA HIS A 158 -6.24 14.83 -10.26
C HIS A 158 -5.49 16.16 -10.28
N ARG A 159 -4.61 16.32 -11.26
CA ARG A 159 -4.03 17.64 -11.55
C ARG A 159 -5.15 18.59 -11.95
N VAL A 160 -5.04 19.84 -11.50
CA VAL A 160 -5.96 20.88 -11.96
C VAL A 160 -5.86 21.03 -13.48
N PRO A 161 -6.98 21.15 -14.19
CA PRO A 161 -6.99 21.17 -15.65
C PRO A 161 -6.32 22.42 -16.23
N HIS A 162 -6.27 23.50 -15.47
CA HIS A 162 -5.63 24.74 -15.85
C HIS A 162 -4.86 25.32 -14.67
N LEU A 163 -3.56 25.53 -14.86
CA LEU A 163 -2.74 26.37 -13.99
C LEU A 163 -2.70 27.75 -14.62
N ALA A 164 -3.25 28.76 -13.93
CA ALA A 164 -3.13 30.15 -14.34
C ALA A 164 -1.67 30.68 -14.31
N PHE A 165 -0.75 29.85 -13.84
CA PHE A 165 0.67 30.14 -13.69
C PHE A 165 1.45 29.43 -14.81
N GLY A 166 2.48 30.09 -15.34
CA GLY A 166 3.31 29.54 -16.40
C GLY A 166 4.04 28.27 -15.96
N ALA A 167 4.32 27.37 -16.91
CA ALA A 167 4.94 26.07 -16.64
C ALA A 167 6.27 26.15 -15.85
N ARG A 168 7.06 27.21 -16.03
CA ARG A 168 8.29 27.45 -15.26
C ARG A 168 8.02 27.70 -13.77
N GLN A 169 6.94 28.42 -13.47
CA GLN A 169 6.56 28.84 -12.12
C GLN A 169 5.95 27.69 -11.32
N ALA A 170 5.37 26.68 -12.00
CA ALA A 170 4.74 25.51 -11.39
C ALA A 170 5.54 24.21 -11.59
N ARG A 171 6.82 24.27 -11.99
CA ARG A 171 7.65 23.09 -12.30
C ARG A 171 7.77 22.11 -11.12
N GLU A 172 7.75 22.63 -9.90
CA GLU A 172 7.88 21.85 -8.66
C GLU A 172 6.53 21.48 -8.05
N LEU A 173 5.44 21.86 -8.70
CA LEU A 173 4.10 21.51 -8.25
C LEU A 173 3.83 20.04 -8.59
N ARG A 174 3.57 19.26 -7.56
CA ARG A 174 3.02 17.91 -7.66
C ARG A 174 1.50 17.95 -7.49
N PRO A 175 0.77 16.93 -7.96
CA PRO A 175 -0.64 16.81 -7.62
C PRO A 175 -0.83 16.86 -6.09
N ASN A 176 -1.98 17.35 -5.65
CA ASN A 176 -2.29 17.34 -4.23
C ASN A 176 -2.43 15.89 -3.76
N SER A 177 -2.15 15.61 -2.49
CA SER A 177 -2.32 14.27 -1.94
C SER A 177 -2.72 14.30 -0.47
N ILE A 178 -3.50 13.32 -0.04
CA ILE A 178 -3.68 12.97 1.38
C ILE A 178 -2.90 11.70 1.66
N VAL A 179 -2.07 11.73 2.69
CA VAL A 179 -1.24 10.60 3.10
C VAL A 179 -1.59 10.24 4.52
N MET A 180 -2.06 9.02 4.72
CA MET A 180 -2.36 8.48 6.03
C MET A 180 -1.22 7.54 6.41
N ARG A 181 -0.40 7.95 7.39
CA ARG A 181 0.68 7.13 7.94
C ARG A 181 0.09 6.26 9.05
N ILE A 182 0.14 4.96 8.83
CA ILE A 182 -0.33 3.93 9.76
C ILE A 182 0.80 3.51 10.70
N GLN A 183 2.03 3.40 10.21
CA GLN A 183 3.23 3.17 11.03
C GLN A 183 4.50 3.36 10.18
N PRO A 184 5.65 3.75 10.75
CA PRO A 184 5.77 4.48 12.01
C PRO A 184 5.21 5.90 11.89
N ASP A 185 5.26 6.67 12.98
CA ASP A 185 4.89 8.09 13.03
C ASP A 185 3.45 8.36 12.57
N GLU A 186 2.50 7.74 13.28
CA GLU A 186 1.07 7.78 12.98
C GLU A 186 0.61 9.22 12.78
N GLY A 187 -0.13 9.46 11.70
CA GLY A 187 -0.62 10.79 11.39
C GLY A 187 -1.11 10.96 9.97
N VAL A 188 -1.38 12.21 9.61
CA VAL A 188 -1.92 12.58 8.30
C VAL A 188 -1.12 13.73 7.74
N CYS A 189 -0.73 13.63 6.47
CA CYS A 189 -0.08 14.69 5.72
C CYS A 189 -0.95 15.09 4.53
N LEU A 190 -1.34 16.36 4.47
CA LEU A 190 -1.94 16.96 3.28
C LEU A 190 -0.84 17.68 2.47
N SER A 191 -0.59 17.24 1.24
CA SER A 191 0.31 17.94 0.32
C SER A 191 -0.49 18.79 -0.68
N PHE A 192 -0.09 20.05 -0.84
CA PHE A 192 -0.73 21.00 -1.74
C PHE A 192 0.23 22.10 -2.20
N GLY A 193 -0.11 22.80 -3.28
CA GLY A 193 0.69 23.91 -3.80
C GLY A 193 0.59 25.18 -2.96
N ALA A 194 1.73 25.81 -2.68
CA ALA A 194 1.81 27.14 -2.07
C ALA A 194 2.82 28.04 -2.79
N LYS A 195 2.63 29.35 -2.70
CA LYS A 195 3.61 30.34 -3.15
C LYS A 195 4.84 30.29 -2.24
N VAL A 196 6.02 30.20 -2.83
CA VAL A 196 7.29 30.38 -2.12
C VAL A 196 7.39 31.84 -1.66
N PRO A 197 7.64 32.11 -0.36
CA PRO A 197 7.86 33.47 0.12
C PRO A 197 8.99 34.17 -0.67
N GLY A 198 8.70 35.37 -1.18
CA GLY A 198 9.62 36.12 -2.02
C GLY A 198 8.91 36.99 -3.06
N GLU A 199 9.71 37.77 -3.79
CA GLU A 199 9.27 38.65 -4.87
C GLU A 199 8.85 37.84 -6.11
N GLU A 200 9.60 36.77 -6.42
CA GLU A 200 9.28 35.88 -7.53
C GLU A 200 7.99 35.07 -7.27
N PHE A 201 7.16 34.95 -8.30
CA PHE A 201 5.96 34.13 -8.24
C PHE A 201 6.28 32.68 -8.62
N ARG A 202 6.74 31.89 -7.64
CA ARG A 202 7.03 30.46 -7.78
C ARG A 202 6.14 29.62 -6.86
N LEU A 203 5.63 28.51 -7.39
CA LEU A 203 4.83 27.54 -6.65
C LEU A 203 5.65 26.30 -6.33
N ARG A 204 5.43 25.76 -5.14
CA ARG A 204 5.99 24.48 -4.69
C ARG A 204 4.96 23.71 -3.89
N SER A 205 5.00 22.38 -3.96
CA SER A 205 4.23 21.54 -3.03
C SER A 205 4.78 21.65 -1.62
N VAL A 206 3.91 21.98 -0.67
CA VAL A 206 4.16 22.00 0.77
C VAL A 206 3.31 20.93 1.46
N GLY A 207 3.61 20.62 2.71
CA GLY A 207 2.88 19.64 3.52
C GLY A 207 2.32 20.28 4.79
N MET A 208 1.05 20.02 5.08
CA MET A 208 0.45 20.22 6.41
C MET A 208 0.43 18.88 7.12
N ASN A 209 1.16 18.77 8.24
CA ASN A 209 1.38 17.53 8.95
C ASN A 209 0.64 17.52 10.28
N PHE A 210 -0.12 16.47 10.51
CA PHE A 210 -0.61 16.07 11.82
C PHE A 210 0.15 14.82 12.27
N SER A 211 0.52 14.78 13.54
CA SER A 211 1.24 13.66 14.18
C SER A 211 0.59 13.35 15.53
N TYR A 212 0.28 12.08 15.77
CA TYR A 212 -0.28 11.61 17.04
C TYR A 212 0.68 11.84 18.20
N SER A 213 1.95 11.44 18.04
CA SER A 213 2.97 11.59 19.08
C SER A 213 3.20 13.05 19.49
N GLN A 214 3.18 13.99 18.53
CA GLN A 214 3.32 15.42 18.82
C GLN A 214 2.07 16.05 19.45
N SER A 215 0.88 15.60 19.05
CA SER A 215 -0.38 16.26 19.44
C SER A 215 -0.95 15.74 20.74
N PHE A 216 -0.84 14.44 21.00
CA PHE A 216 -1.47 13.79 22.15
C PHE A 216 -0.44 13.31 23.19
N GLY A 217 0.81 13.07 22.79
CA GLY A 217 1.79 12.42 23.64
C GLY A 217 1.35 11.02 24.09
N GLY A 218 2.25 10.30 24.74
CA GLY A 218 1.94 8.98 25.32
C GLY A 218 2.19 7.79 24.39
N VAL A 219 2.18 6.61 25.01
CA VAL A 219 2.34 5.31 24.35
C VAL A 219 0.98 4.92 23.79
N THR A 220 0.91 4.68 22.48
CA THR A 220 -0.25 4.03 21.87
C THR A 220 -0.31 2.59 22.38
N ALA A 221 -1.50 2.13 22.78
CA ALA A 221 -1.69 0.74 23.20
C ALA A 221 -1.21 -0.19 22.06
N ASP A 222 -0.52 -1.26 22.43
CA ASP A 222 -0.06 -2.24 21.44
C ASP A 222 -1.28 -2.86 20.73
N ALA A 223 -1.10 -3.26 19.46
CA ALA A 223 -2.18 -3.84 18.67
C ALA A 223 -2.83 -5.05 19.37
N TYR A 224 -2.05 -5.89 20.07
CA TYR A 224 -2.58 -7.02 20.81
C TYR A 224 -3.32 -6.60 22.09
N GLU A 225 -2.87 -5.56 22.80
CA GLU A 225 -3.59 -5.03 23.96
C GLU A 225 -4.99 -4.59 23.57
N ARG A 226 -5.10 -3.85 22.45
CA ARG A 226 -6.40 -3.41 21.92
C ARG A 226 -7.28 -4.60 21.53
N LEU A 227 -6.76 -5.57 20.77
CA LEU A 227 -7.54 -6.72 20.32
C LEU A 227 -7.99 -7.60 21.49
N LEU A 228 -7.15 -7.82 22.50
CA LEU A 228 -7.52 -8.58 23.70
C LEU A 228 -8.62 -7.88 24.49
N HIS A 229 -8.54 -6.56 24.64
CA HIS A 229 -9.61 -5.78 25.25
C HIS A 229 -10.93 -5.95 24.48
N ASP A 230 -10.90 -5.84 23.15
CA ASP A 230 -12.10 -5.95 22.31
C ASP A 230 -12.74 -7.35 22.40
N VAL A 231 -11.94 -8.42 22.57
CA VAL A 231 -12.46 -9.76 22.91
C VAL A 231 -13.20 -9.75 24.25
N MET A 232 -12.64 -9.11 25.29
CA MET A 232 -13.23 -9.09 26.63
C MET A 232 -14.58 -8.36 26.67
N ILE A 233 -14.75 -7.31 25.86
CA ILE A 233 -16.00 -6.55 25.77
C ILE A 233 -16.95 -7.05 24.68
N GLY A 234 -16.53 -8.06 23.91
CA GLY A 234 -17.33 -8.66 22.84
C GLY A 234 -17.52 -7.74 21.62
N ASP A 235 -16.55 -6.88 21.30
CA ASP A 235 -16.57 -6.00 20.13
C ASP A 235 -15.83 -6.65 18.94
N PRO A 236 -16.53 -7.12 17.90
CA PRO A 236 -15.90 -7.76 16.76
C PRO A 236 -15.47 -6.78 15.66
N THR A 237 -15.53 -5.46 15.87
CA THR A 237 -15.29 -4.44 14.82
C THR A 237 -13.94 -4.59 14.13
N LEU A 238 -12.88 -4.86 14.90
CA LEU A 238 -11.52 -5.01 14.39
C LEU A 238 -11.16 -6.44 13.96
N PHE A 239 -12.13 -7.37 14.02
CA PHE A 239 -11.92 -8.78 13.66
C PHE A 239 -12.44 -9.08 12.25
N ILE A 240 -11.65 -9.85 11.51
CA ILE A 240 -11.96 -10.21 10.14
C ILE A 240 -13.12 -11.22 10.12
N ARG A 241 -14.16 -10.95 9.31
CA ARG A 241 -15.28 -11.87 9.09
C ARG A 241 -14.95 -12.93 8.05
N THR A 242 -15.60 -14.09 8.12
CA THR A 242 -15.39 -15.21 7.19
C THR A 242 -15.53 -14.79 5.72
N ASP A 243 -16.56 -14.02 5.38
CA ASP A 243 -16.80 -13.52 4.03
C ASP A 243 -15.76 -12.47 3.58
N GLU A 244 -15.15 -11.72 4.51
CA GLU A 244 -13.98 -10.88 4.20
C GLU A 244 -12.77 -11.74 3.83
N VAL A 245 -12.49 -12.80 4.61
CA VAL A 245 -11.37 -13.73 4.36
C VAL A 245 -11.54 -14.44 3.02
N GLU A 246 -12.73 -14.99 2.76
CA GLU A 246 -13.05 -15.67 1.51
C GLU A 246 -12.83 -14.74 0.31
N ARG A 247 -13.33 -13.50 0.39
CA ARG A 247 -13.18 -12.56 -0.71
C ARG A 247 -11.73 -12.13 -0.93
N ALA A 248 -10.96 -11.94 0.15
CA ALA A 248 -9.53 -11.66 0.07
C ALA A 248 -8.76 -12.79 -0.64
N TRP A 249 -9.08 -14.06 -0.33
CA TRP A 249 -8.50 -15.21 -1.03
C TRP A 249 -8.85 -15.22 -2.52
N MET A 250 -10.11 -15.00 -2.88
CA MET A 250 -10.51 -14.93 -4.29
C MET A 250 -9.72 -13.90 -5.10
N ILE A 251 -9.30 -12.79 -4.48
CA ILE A 251 -8.52 -11.72 -5.13
C ILE A 251 -7.06 -12.15 -5.35
N VAL A 252 -6.44 -12.85 -4.38
CA VAL A 252 -5.01 -13.22 -4.44
C VAL A 252 -4.75 -14.56 -5.13
N ASP A 253 -5.72 -15.47 -5.14
CA ASP A 253 -5.57 -16.82 -5.71
C ASP A 253 -5.13 -16.84 -7.18
N PRO A 254 -5.62 -15.96 -8.08
CA PRO A 254 -5.14 -15.95 -9.46
C PRO A 254 -3.65 -15.60 -9.58
N LEU A 255 -3.14 -14.73 -8.69
CA LEU A 255 -1.72 -14.39 -8.67
C LEU A 255 -0.89 -15.60 -8.26
N LEU A 256 -1.33 -16.33 -7.23
CA LEU A 256 -0.67 -17.56 -6.79
C LEU A 256 -0.64 -18.63 -7.89
N LYS A 257 -1.73 -18.76 -8.66
CA LYS A 257 -1.79 -19.68 -9.80
C LYS A 257 -0.81 -19.28 -10.90
N SER A 258 -0.86 -18.03 -11.35
CA SER A 258 0.04 -17.51 -12.39
C SER A 258 1.51 -17.68 -11.99
N TRP A 259 1.84 -17.42 -10.72
CA TRP A 259 3.22 -17.50 -10.22
C TRP A 259 3.73 -18.90 -9.90
N SER A 260 2.85 -19.91 -9.93
CA SER A 260 3.21 -21.31 -9.80
C SER A 260 3.68 -21.95 -11.12
N GLU A 261 3.48 -21.26 -12.24
CA GLU A 261 3.95 -21.70 -13.56
C GLU A 261 5.47 -21.56 -13.69
N GLU A 262 6.14 -22.53 -14.31
CA GLU A 262 7.61 -22.61 -14.38
C GLU A 262 8.26 -21.39 -15.05
N GLU A 263 7.56 -20.73 -15.97
CA GLU A 263 8.05 -19.57 -16.72
C GLU A 263 7.70 -18.22 -16.06
N SER A 264 7.04 -18.21 -14.90
CA SER A 264 6.63 -16.95 -14.26
C SER A 264 7.86 -16.14 -13.82
N PRO A 265 8.07 -14.93 -14.36
CA PRO A 265 9.25 -14.12 -14.06
C PRO A 265 9.31 -13.78 -12.56
N LEU A 266 10.54 -13.76 -12.05
CA LEU A 266 10.86 -13.29 -10.70
C LEU A 266 11.91 -12.18 -10.83
N SER A 267 11.51 -10.96 -10.48
CA SER A 267 12.45 -9.84 -10.50
C SER A 267 13.32 -9.83 -9.25
N PHE A 268 14.56 -9.38 -9.38
CA PHE A 268 15.44 -9.19 -8.24
C PHE A 268 15.63 -7.71 -7.93
N TYR A 269 15.77 -7.38 -6.66
CA TYR A 269 16.05 -6.02 -6.22
C TYR A 269 17.10 -6.00 -5.11
N PRO A 270 18.08 -5.08 -5.13
CA PRO A 270 19.04 -4.98 -4.04
C PRO A 270 18.34 -4.64 -2.72
N GLY A 271 18.74 -5.29 -1.62
CA GLY A 271 18.34 -4.86 -0.29
C GLY A 271 18.70 -3.37 -0.07
N GLY A 272 17.72 -2.58 0.36
CA GLY A 272 17.81 -1.13 0.51
C GLY A 272 17.35 -0.31 -0.70
N SER A 273 16.79 -0.95 -1.73
CA SER A 273 16.06 -0.29 -2.82
C SER A 273 14.55 -0.37 -2.61
N TRP A 274 13.75 0.44 -3.33
CA TRP A 274 12.28 0.46 -3.24
C TRP A 274 11.56 -0.69 -3.97
N GLY A 275 12.31 -1.74 -4.34
CA GLY A 275 11.82 -2.87 -5.10
C GLY A 275 12.43 -2.94 -6.51
N PRO A 276 11.95 -3.89 -7.32
CA PRO A 276 12.45 -4.10 -8.67
C PRO A 276 11.97 -3.01 -9.65
N HIS A 277 12.73 -2.78 -10.72
CA HIS A 277 12.38 -1.78 -11.73
C HIS A 277 11.01 -2.04 -12.38
N GLU A 278 10.61 -3.30 -12.52
CA GLU A 278 9.31 -3.67 -13.08
C GLU A 278 8.13 -3.12 -12.24
N ALA A 279 8.32 -2.90 -10.93
CA ALA A 279 7.31 -2.29 -10.07
C ALA A 279 7.10 -0.80 -10.39
N ASP A 280 8.14 -0.08 -10.83
CA ASP A 280 8.01 1.30 -11.32
C ASP A 280 7.30 1.34 -12.68
N LEU A 281 7.64 0.39 -13.56
CA LEU A 281 7.02 0.26 -14.88
C LEU A 281 5.51 0.02 -14.79
N LEU A 282 5.05 -0.68 -13.74
CA LEU A 282 3.63 -0.92 -13.48
C LEU A 282 2.82 0.39 -13.42
N LEU A 283 3.35 1.42 -12.75
CA LEU A 283 2.69 2.73 -12.63
C LEU A 283 3.00 3.62 -13.84
N ALA A 284 4.21 3.52 -14.40
CA ALA A 284 4.64 4.31 -15.55
C ALA A 284 3.77 4.06 -16.79
N ARG A 285 3.22 2.85 -16.94
CA ARG A 285 2.23 2.50 -17.99
C ARG A 285 1.00 3.42 -17.98
N ASP A 286 0.63 3.93 -16.80
CA ASP A 286 -0.46 4.88 -16.64
C ASP A 286 0.02 6.32 -16.40
N LEU A 287 1.29 6.64 -16.74
CA LEU A 287 1.94 7.93 -16.52
C LEU A 287 1.99 8.38 -15.05
N ARG A 288 2.06 7.42 -14.14
CA ARG A 288 2.15 7.61 -12.69
C ARG A 288 3.49 7.15 -12.15
N GLN A 289 3.76 7.52 -10.90
CA GLN A 289 4.97 7.13 -10.18
C GLN A 289 4.62 6.82 -8.73
N TRP A 290 5.42 5.95 -8.10
CA TRP A 290 5.30 5.71 -6.68
C TRP A 290 5.58 6.98 -5.89
N ARG A 291 4.80 7.16 -4.83
CA ARG A 291 5.17 8.05 -3.74
C ARG A 291 6.07 7.27 -2.78
N ASP A 292 7.29 7.76 -2.60
CA ASP A 292 8.15 7.23 -1.55
C ASP A 292 7.74 7.80 -0.17
N PRO A 293 7.58 6.92 0.84
CA PRO A 293 7.28 7.30 2.21
C PRO A 293 8.35 8.20 2.83
#